data_AF-A0A9X9N0W7-F1
#
_entry.id   AF-A0A9X9N0W7-F1
#
_cell.length_a   1.000
_cell.length_b   1.000
_cell.length_c   1.000
_cell.angle_alpha   90.00
_cell.angle_beta   90.00
_cell.angle_gamma   90.00
#
_symmetry.space_group_name_H-M   'P 1'
#
loop_
_entity.id
_entity.type
_entity.pdbx_description
1 polymer ?
#
loop_
_entity_poly.entity_id
_entity_poly.type
_entity_poly.pdbx_seq_one_letter_code
_entity_poly.pdbx_strand_id
1 'polypeptide(L)'
;MSFIMLNYGKFLYPPTVKVIVTDEKNVTKPFSDDYEIKCRIFGYSLIDILLEESAIKLSENDGSVILNRIFTGNSHGDATRLMGSIAEILVTKFCNEYQEVNRRLGMYAKGASRLNNDMDNFIAVATGAQKTQQLYPNWYNPSDTQRDIIWVRKDNLDSQLLCVKSKSSFGKPAGLQIKTSHNYQYVLNSIERYHYPVLYFDLNNDWWKLDNALKNINFTGVLIQHDDITNEIKKILLNYFDVVVKIFSGEISLKYLIDMSKYEGMTDILKGLELADQNYDKKIIIP
;
A
#
# COMPACT_ATOMS: atom_id res chain seq x y z
N MET A 1 37.81 -9.22 -9.33
CA MET A 1 37.51 -8.79 -7.94
C MET A 1 36.03 -9.06 -7.72
N SER A 2 35.71 -10.22 -7.16
CA SER A 2 34.36 -10.77 -7.14
C SER A 2 33.55 -10.19 -5.97
N PHE A 3 32.41 -9.58 -6.27
CA PHE A 3 31.44 -9.16 -5.26
C PHE A 3 30.65 -10.38 -4.77
N ILE A 4 30.78 -10.67 -3.48
CA ILE A 4 29.97 -11.65 -2.76
C ILE A 4 28.59 -11.01 -2.54
N MET A 5 27.60 -11.43 -3.33
CA MET A 5 26.18 -11.22 -3.03
C MET A 5 25.83 -12.07 -1.81
N LEU A 6 25.56 -11.42 -0.67
CA LEU A 6 24.98 -12.07 0.50
C LEU A 6 23.53 -12.46 0.15
N ASN A 7 23.31 -13.76 -0.07
CA ASN A 7 22.00 -14.38 -0.27
C ASN A 7 21.17 -14.23 1.01
N TYR A 8 20.21 -13.31 1.04
CA TYR A 8 19.14 -13.32 2.03
C TYR A 8 18.02 -14.25 1.55
N GLY A 9 17.81 -15.35 2.27
CA GLY A 9 16.55 -16.09 2.32
C GLY A 9 15.93 -16.53 0.99
N LYS A 10 16.57 -17.47 0.29
CA LYS A 10 15.90 -18.27 -0.74
C LYS A 10 14.87 -19.22 -0.09
N PHE A 11 13.61 -18.85 -0.01
CA PHE A 11 12.53 -19.85 -0.06
C PHE A 11 12.35 -20.26 -1.53
N LEU A 12 13.15 -21.25 -1.94
CA LEU A 12 12.98 -21.96 -3.21
C LEU A 12 11.79 -22.91 -3.06
N TYR A 13 10.64 -22.56 -3.63
CA TYR A 13 9.86 -23.60 -4.28
C TYR A 13 10.47 -23.79 -5.68
N PRO A 14 11.02 -24.96 -6.01
CA PRO A 14 11.49 -25.24 -7.36
C PRO A 14 10.35 -25.00 -8.36
N PRO A 15 10.63 -24.45 -9.56
CA PRO A 15 9.63 -24.18 -10.60
C PRO A 15 8.93 -25.43 -11.17
N THR A 16 9.17 -26.61 -10.60
CA THR A 16 8.61 -27.92 -11.00
C THR A 16 7.82 -28.62 -9.90
N VAL A 17 7.63 -28.01 -8.72
CA VAL A 17 6.80 -28.61 -7.66
C VAL A 17 5.32 -28.37 -7.97
N LYS A 18 4.66 -29.38 -8.52
CA LYS A 18 3.20 -29.44 -8.56
C LYS A 18 2.70 -29.74 -7.15
N VAL A 19 2.32 -28.71 -6.42
CA VAL A 19 1.53 -28.87 -5.20
C VAL A 19 0.14 -29.35 -5.64
N ILE A 20 -0.44 -30.30 -4.92
CA ILE A 20 -1.76 -30.84 -5.22
C ILE A 20 -2.59 -30.68 -3.96
N VAL A 21 -3.76 -30.05 -4.06
CA VAL A 21 -4.64 -29.84 -2.92
C VAL A 21 -5.80 -30.82 -3.05
N THR A 22 -6.03 -31.58 -1.99
CA THR A 22 -7.17 -32.50 -1.86
C THR A 22 -8.16 -31.88 -0.90
N ASP A 23 -9.39 -31.64 -1.36
CA ASP A 23 -10.45 -31.11 -0.50
C ASP A 23 -11.06 -32.20 0.41
N GLU A 24 -11.95 -31.79 1.33
CA GLU A 24 -12.67 -32.68 2.26
C GLU A 24 -13.54 -33.74 1.55
N LYS A 25 -13.74 -33.60 0.23
CA LYS A 25 -14.47 -34.53 -0.64
C LYS A 25 -13.54 -35.42 -1.46
N ASN A 26 -12.24 -35.46 -1.13
CA ASN A 26 -11.19 -36.19 -1.84
C ASN A 26 -10.99 -35.78 -3.31
N VAL A 27 -11.44 -34.58 -3.71
CA VAL A 27 -11.18 -34.07 -5.05
C VAL A 27 -9.77 -33.51 -5.10
N THR A 28 -8.94 -34.13 -5.93
CA THR A 28 -7.52 -33.80 -6.07
C THR A 28 -7.34 -32.90 -7.29
N LYS A 29 -6.95 -31.63 -7.08
CA LYS A 29 -6.72 -30.66 -8.17
C LYS A 29 -5.27 -30.19 -8.19
N PRO A 30 -4.65 -30.01 -9.38
CA PRO A 30 -3.35 -29.35 -9.47
C PRO A 30 -3.44 -27.96 -8.81
N PHE A 31 -2.38 -27.50 -8.14
CA PHE A 31 -2.27 -26.13 -7.65
C PHE A 31 -2.46 -25.19 -8.84
N SER A 32 -3.68 -24.68 -8.93
CA SER A 32 -4.13 -23.67 -9.85
C SER A 32 -3.77 -22.33 -9.23
N ASP A 33 -3.39 -21.36 -10.06
CA ASP A 33 -3.31 -19.94 -9.71
C ASP A 33 -4.75 -19.40 -9.47
N ASP A 34 -5.45 -20.08 -8.56
CA ASP A 34 -6.89 -20.01 -8.38
C ASP A 34 -7.19 -18.75 -7.59
N TYR A 35 -7.92 -17.84 -8.20
CA TYR A 35 -8.36 -16.60 -7.55
C TYR A 35 -9.08 -16.89 -6.23
N GLU A 36 -9.71 -18.06 -6.08
CA GLU A 36 -10.29 -18.54 -4.81
C GLU A 36 -9.25 -18.68 -3.70
N ILE A 37 -8.06 -19.22 -4.01
CA ILE A 37 -6.95 -19.34 -3.06
C ILE A 37 -6.44 -17.94 -2.70
N LYS A 38 -6.32 -17.03 -3.68
CA LYS A 38 -5.95 -15.63 -3.43
C LYS A 38 -6.96 -14.95 -2.50
N CYS A 39 -8.26 -15.16 -2.72
CA CYS A 39 -9.32 -14.65 -1.84
C CYS A 39 -9.22 -15.24 -0.42
N ARG A 40 -8.92 -16.54 -0.27
CA ARG A 40 -8.77 -17.18 1.04
C ARG A 40 -7.54 -16.68 1.81
N ILE A 41 -6.41 -16.51 1.13
CA ILE A 41 -5.14 -16.14 1.78
C ILE A 41 -5.08 -14.63 2.04
N PHE A 42 -5.44 -13.81 1.05
CA PHE A 42 -5.23 -12.36 1.08
C PHE A 42 -6.51 -11.57 1.35
N GLY A 43 -7.69 -12.16 1.12
CA GLY A 43 -8.97 -11.46 1.21
C GLY A 43 -9.25 -10.88 2.60
N TYR A 44 -8.92 -11.59 3.67
CA TYR A 44 -9.11 -11.09 5.04
C TYR A 44 -8.38 -9.76 5.25
N SER A 45 -7.07 -9.76 5.00
CA SER A 45 -6.22 -8.56 5.17
C SER A 45 -6.59 -7.43 4.20
N LEU A 46 -7.08 -7.75 3.00
CA LEU A 46 -7.58 -6.75 2.06
C LEU A 46 -8.85 -6.10 2.60
N ILE A 47 -9.81 -6.89 3.09
CA ILE A 47 -11.07 -6.40 3.67
C ILE A 47 -10.79 -5.49 4.86
N ASP A 48 -9.90 -5.88 5.77
CA ASP A 48 -9.50 -5.04 6.92
C ASP A 48 -9.05 -3.65 6.47
N ILE A 49 -8.14 -3.58 5.49
CA ILE A 49 -7.64 -2.30 4.97
C ILE A 49 -8.77 -1.50 4.32
N LEU A 50 -9.64 -2.15 3.54
CA LEU A 50 -10.76 -1.47 2.89
C LEU A 50 -11.76 -0.90 3.89
N LEU A 51 -11.96 -1.55 5.04
CA LEU A 51 -12.80 -1.05 6.13
C LEU A 51 -12.14 0.10 6.89
N GLU A 52 -10.89 -0.08 7.33
CA GLU A 52 -10.12 0.93 8.07
C GLU A 52 -10.07 2.26 7.29
N GLU A 53 -10.00 2.19 5.97
CA GLU A 53 -9.92 3.35 5.08
C GLU A 53 -11.25 3.81 4.49
N SER A 54 -12.38 3.27 4.96
CA SER A 54 -13.72 3.62 4.47
C SER A 54 -13.86 3.49 2.93
N ALA A 55 -13.10 2.55 2.34
CA ALA A 55 -13.08 2.28 0.91
C ALA A 55 -14.24 1.37 0.48
N ILE A 56 -14.92 0.73 1.43
CA ILE A 56 -16.20 0.02 1.23
C ILE A 56 -17.29 0.60 2.12
N LYS A 57 -18.54 0.54 1.66
CA LYS A 57 -19.73 1.01 2.39
C LYS A 57 -20.95 0.12 2.10
N LEU A 58 -22.03 0.31 2.85
CA LEU A 58 -23.32 -0.27 2.50
C LEU A 58 -24.00 0.58 1.41
N SER A 59 -24.59 -0.11 0.44
CA SER A 59 -25.48 0.46 -0.57
C SER A 59 -26.79 0.87 0.08
N GLU A 60 -27.20 2.12 -0.14
CA GLU A 60 -28.49 2.64 0.35
C GLU A 60 -29.70 1.91 -0.26
N ASN A 61 -29.52 1.29 -1.45
CA ASN A 61 -30.61 0.69 -2.20
C ASN A 61 -30.99 -0.71 -1.68
N ASP A 62 -30.00 -1.51 -1.31
CA ASP A 62 -30.18 -2.94 -1.04
C ASP A 62 -29.34 -3.47 0.13
N GLY A 63 -28.61 -2.60 0.83
CA GLY A 63 -27.74 -2.97 1.95
C GLY A 63 -26.54 -3.83 1.53
N SER A 64 -26.26 -3.95 0.24
CA SER A 64 -25.09 -4.70 -0.24
C SER A 64 -23.79 -3.95 0.02
N VAL A 65 -22.69 -4.68 0.25
CA VAL A 65 -21.37 -4.07 0.45
C VAL A 65 -20.80 -3.66 -0.91
N ILE A 66 -20.51 -2.37 -1.09
CA ILE A 66 -20.01 -1.77 -2.33
C ILE A 66 -18.72 -0.97 -2.09
N LEU A 67 -17.93 -0.74 -3.14
CA LEU A 67 -16.79 0.17 -3.08
C LEU A 67 -17.28 1.62 -2.99
N ASN A 68 -16.70 2.40 -2.08
CA ASN A 68 -16.98 3.82 -1.90
C ASN A 68 -16.13 4.69 -2.85
N ARG A 69 -16.14 4.37 -4.16
CA ARG A 69 -15.35 5.09 -5.18
C ARG A 69 -16.11 5.21 -6.50
N ILE A 70 -15.70 6.18 -7.31
CA ILE A 70 -16.22 6.37 -8.66
C ILE A 70 -15.48 5.42 -9.61
N PHE A 71 -16.23 4.65 -10.38
CA PHE A 71 -15.73 3.77 -11.42
C PHE A 71 -15.53 4.54 -12.71
N THR A 72 -14.38 4.39 -13.36
CA THR A 72 -14.09 5.02 -14.66
C THR A 72 -14.39 4.11 -15.84
N GLY A 73 -14.79 2.86 -15.58
CA GLY A 73 -15.00 1.82 -16.59
C GLY A 73 -13.69 1.14 -17.05
N ASN A 74 -12.54 1.57 -16.53
CA ASN A 74 -11.25 0.91 -16.72
C ASN A 74 -10.83 0.21 -15.43
N SER A 75 -11.18 -1.07 -15.31
CA SER A 75 -10.96 -1.86 -14.08
C SER A 75 -9.49 -1.91 -13.65
N HIS A 76 -8.54 -2.01 -14.59
CA HIS A 76 -7.10 -1.96 -14.27
C HIS A 76 -6.66 -0.60 -13.76
N GLY A 77 -7.17 0.48 -14.37
CA GLY A 77 -6.88 1.85 -13.93
C GLY A 77 -7.44 2.14 -12.54
N ASP A 78 -8.70 1.75 -12.30
CA ASP A 78 -9.37 1.93 -11.01
C ASP A 78 -8.70 1.09 -9.91
N ALA A 79 -8.37 -0.18 -10.21
CA ALA A 79 -7.60 -1.05 -9.32
C ALA A 79 -6.22 -0.47 -9.00
N THR A 80 -5.50 0.07 -9.99
CA THR A 80 -4.18 0.70 -9.79
C THR A 80 -4.26 1.88 -8.83
N ARG A 81 -5.30 2.73 -8.96
CA ARG A 81 -5.50 3.86 -8.03
C ARG A 81 -5.80 3.39 -6.61
N LEU A 82 -6.57 2.32 -6.44
CA LEU A 82 -6.81 1.72 -5.13
C LEU A 82 -5.53 1.11 -4.54
N MET A 83 -4.73 0.43 -5.37
CA MET A 83 -3.44 -0.13 -4.94
C MET A 83 -2.45 0.94 -4.48
N GLY A 84 -2.46 2.14 -5.08
CA GLY A 84 -1.66 3.27 -4.59
C GLY A 84 -1.96 3.60 -3.13
N SER A 85 -3.25 3.79 -2.79
CA SER A 85 -3.67 4.05 -1.40
C SER A 85 -3.31 2.87 -0.47
N ILE A 86 -3.53 1.62 -0.92
CA ILE A 86 -3.21 0.44 -0.11
C ILE A 86 -1.70 0.28 0.11
N ALA A 87 -0.87 0.64 -0.87
CA ALA A 87 0.57 0.57 -0.76
C ALA A 87 1.10 1.52 0.34
N GLU A 88 0.55 2.73 0.44
CA GLU A 88 0.90 3.68 1.50
C GLU A 88 0.66 3.11 2.90
N ILE A 89 -0.48 2.43 3.07
CA ILE A 89 -0.89 1.81 4.34
C ILE A 89 -0.02 0.59 4.65
N LEU A 90 0.21 -0.29 3.67
CA LEU A 90 1.05 -1.47 3.85
C LEU A 90 2.49 -1.07 4.19
N VAL A 91 3.07 -0.11 3.48
CA VAL A 91 4.43 0.37 3.76
C VAL A 91 4.49 0.98 5.16
N THR A 92 3.51 1.80 5.54
CA THR A 92 3.44 2.39 6.88
C THR A 92 3.33 1.32 7.96
N LYS A 93 2.48 0.31 7.77
CA LYS A 93 2.33 -0.84 8.67
C LYS A 93 3.66 -1.59 8.82
N PHE A 94 4.33 -1.90 7.72
CA PHE A 94 5.62 -2.59 7.74
C PHE A 94 6.72 -1.76 8.43
N CYS A 95 6.76 -0.44 8.23
CA CYS A 95 7.67 0.43 9.00
C CYS A 95 7.38 0.36 10.51
N ASN A 96 6.12 0.33 10.91
CA ASN A 96 5.77 0.32 12.33
C ASN A 96 5.95 -1.04 13.00
N GLU A 97 5.86 -2.15 12.25
CA GLU A 97 6.02 -3.51 12.75
C GLU A 97 7.47 -4.04 12.65
N TYR A 98 8.23 -3.61 11.64
CA TYR A 98 9.57 -4.12 11.36
C TYR A 98 10.61 -3.01 11.38
N GLN A 99 11.44 -2.98 12.44
CA GLN A 99 12.49 -1.95 12.63
C GLN A 99 13.45 -1.84 11.43
N GLU A 100 13.83 -2.96 10.81
CA GLU A 100 14.73 -2.95 9.64
C GLU A 100 14.11 -2.21 8.45
N VAL A 101 12.81 -2.40 8.21
CA VAL A 101 12.06 -1.68 7.17
C VAL A 101 11.98 -0.20 7.53
N ASN A 102 11.69 0.12 8.79
CA ASN A 102 11.65 1.49 9.29
C ASN A 102 12.97 2.24 9.11
N ARG A 103 14.09 1.63 9.53
CA ARG A 103 15.43 2.20 9.44
C ARG A 103 15.82 2.45 7.99
N ARG A 104 15.50 1.50 7.10
CA ARG A 104 15.84 1.60 5.68
C ARG A 104 15.02 2.65 4.95
N LEU A 105 13.71 2.65 5.12
CA LEU A 105 12.85 3.66 4.49
C LEU A 105 13.07 5.05 5.08
N GLY A 106 13.28 5.16 6.39
CA GLY A 106 13.66 6.39 7.04
C GLY A 106 15.00 6.95 6.55
N MET A 107 15.98 6.08 6.28
CA MET A 107 17.26 6.47 5.66
C MET A 107 17.05 7.10 4.29
N TYR A 108 16.25 6.48 3.42
CA TYR A 108 15.93 7.07 2.12
C TYR A 108 15.19 8.39 2.28
N ALA A 109 14.11 8.42 3.07
CA ALA A 109 13.27 9.60 3.29
C ALA A 109 14.06 10.83 3.78
N LYS A 110 15.07 10.63 4.62
CA LYS A 110 15.94 11.71 5.14
C LYS A 110 17.14 12.01 4.25
N GLY A 111 17.31 11.31 3.12
CA GLY A 111 18.43 11.47 2.19
C GLY A 111 19.78 11.07 2.79
N ALA A 112 19.78 10.11 3.72
CA ALA A 112 20.99 9.56 4.32
C ALA A 112 21.57 8.42 3.46
N SER A 113 22.86 8.16 3.63
CA SER A 113 23.57 7.05 2.97
C SER A 113 23.87 5.85 3.87
N ARG A 114 23.47 5.93 5.15
CA ARG A 114 23.72 4.89 6.16
C ARG A 114 22.49 4.71 7.05
N LEU A 115 22.23 3.46 7.42
CA LEU A 115 21.21 3.12 8.42
C LEU A 115 21.56 3.74 9.77
N ASN A 116 20.53 4.09 10.53
CA ASN A 116 20.67 4.68 11.86
C ASN A 116 19.57 4.16 12.78
N ASN A 117 19.96 3.68 13.96
CA ASN A 117 19.04 3.15 14.98
C ASN A 117 18.15 4.25 15.58
N ASP A 118 18.50 5.52 15.45
CA ASP A 118 17.64 6.64 15.86
C ASP A 118 16.26 6.59 15.19
N MET A 119 16.14 5.95 14.02
CA MET A 119 14.85 5.72 13.37
C MET A 119 13.87 4.92 14.24
N ASP A 120 14.34 4.11 15.19
CA ASP A 120 13.48 3.35 16.10
C ASP A 120 12.67 4.24 17.05
N ASN A 121 13.09 5.51 17.22
CA ASN A 121 12.38 6.52 17.99
C ASN A 121 11.25 7.20 17.19
N PHE A 122 11.04 6.80 15.94
CA PHE A 122 10.03 7.37 15.05
C PHE A 122 8.94 6.35 14.69
N ILE A 123 7.74 6.87 14.41
CA ILE A 123 6.60 6.14 13.86
C ILE A 123 6.37 6.66 12.45
N ALA A 124 6.14 5.76 11.50
CA ALA A 124 5.73 6.11 10.15
C ALA A 124 4.23 6.43 10.11
N VAL A 125 3.86 7.44 9.34
CA VAL A 125 2.49 7.95 9.20
C VAL A 125 2.18 8.16 7.72
N ALA A 126 1.11 7.54 7.23
CA ALA A 126 0.58 7.76 5.88
C ALA A 126 -0.30 9.02 5.86
N THR A 127 0.15 10.09 5.22
CA THR A 127 -0.47 11.43 5.31
C THR A 127 -1.87 11.49 4.68
N GLY A 128 -2.18 10.62 3.73
CA GLY A 128 -3.48 10.52 3.06
C GLY A 128 -4.47 9.53 3.71
N ALA A 129 -4.06 8.74 4.70
CA ALA A 129 -4.86 7.66 5.27
C ALA A 129 -5.91 8.14 6.29
N GLN A 130 -7.08 7.51 6.31
CA GLN A 130 -8.14 7.79 7.29
C GLN A 130 -7.69 7.51 8.71
N LYS A 131 -6.91 6.43 8.90
CA LYS A 131 -6.29 6.12 10.19
C LYS A 131 -5.43 7.27 10.73
N THR A 132 -4.73 7.98 9.86
CA THR A 132 -3.94 9.16 10.22
C THR A 132 -4.84 10.31 10.63
N GLN A 133 -5.96 10.54 9.96
CA GLN A 133 -6.94 11.56 10.38
C GLN A 133 -7.43 11.33 11.80
N GLN A 134 -7.63 10.08 12.20
CA GLN A 134 -8.12 9.71 13.53
C GLN A 134 -7.01 9.78 14.60
N LEU A 135 -5.83 9.23 14.33
CA LEU A 135 -4.76 9.05 15.33
C LEU A 135 -3.71 10.17 15.35
N TYR A 136 -3.48 10.80 14.20
CA TYR A 136 -2.45 11.82 14.00
C TYR A 136 -3.00 13.00 13.17
N PRO A 137 -4.08 13.67 13.60
CA PRO A 137 -4.81 14.65 12.79
C PRO A 137 -3.94 15.82 12.30
N ASN A 138 -2.93 16.23 13.08
CA ASN A 138 -1.97 17.28 12.69
C ASN A 138 -1.14 16.92 11.45
N TRP A 139 -1.03 15.63 11.13
CA TRP A 139 -0.24 15.08 10.04
C TRP A 139 -1.10 14.52 8.89
N TYR A 140 -2.42 14.55 9.04
CA TYR A 140 -3.33 14.21 7.96
C TYR A 140 -3.36 15.34 6.94
N ASN A 141 -2.83 15.07 5.75
CA ASN A 141 -2.81 16.00 4.65
C ASN A 141 -2.92 15.26 3.31
N PRO A 142 -4.14 14.87 2.90
CA PRO A 142 -4.37 14.22 1.62
C PRO A 142 -4.09 15.13 0.41
N SER A 143 -3.84 16.43 0.65
CA SER A 143 -3.44 17.39 -0.39
C SER A 143 -1.92 17.48 -0.58
N ASP A 144 -1.12 16.87 0.31
CA ASP A 144 0.32 16.75 0.12
C ASP A 144 0.60 15.68 -0.95
N THR A 145 0.72 16.13 -2.19
CA THR A 145 0.98 15.23 -3.31
C THR A 145 2.42 14.73 -3.39
N GLN A 146 3.32 15.20 -2.51
CA GLN A 146 4.78 14.97 -2.59
C GLN A 146 5.31 13.99 -1.54
N ARG A 147 4.55 13.78 -0.45
CA ARG A 147 4.91 12.91 0.67
C ARG A 147 3.71 12.13 1.13
N ASP A 148 3.66 10.88 0.71
CA ASP A 148 2.63 9.96 1.15
C ASP A 148 2.95 9.40 2.55
N ILE A 149 4.25 9.23 2.88
CA ILE A 149 4.69 8.75 4.19
C ILE A 149 5.68 9.72 4.83
N ILE A 150 5.45 10.04 6.10
CA ILE A 150 6.34 10.81 6.96
C ILE A 150 6.68 10.04 8.24
N TRP A 151 7.63 10.56 9.02
CA TRP A 151 8.03 9.99 10.30
C TRP A 151 7.87 11.04 11.39
N VAL A 152 7.23 10.66 12.50
CA VAL A 152 7.02 11.51 13.68
C VAL A 152 7.69 10.89 14.90
N ARG A 153 8.20 11.69 15.83
CA ARG A 153 8.86 11.15 17.03
C ARG A 153 7.85 10.54 18.00
N LYS A 154 8.20 9.39 18.57
CA LYS A 154 7.40 8.69 19.59
C LYS A 154 7.24 9.50 20.88
N ASP A 155 8.27 10.26 21.25
CA ASP A 155 8.30 11.06 22.48
C ASP A 155 7.66 12.46 22.32
N ASN A 156 7.50 12.91 21.07
CA ASN A 156 6.89 14.18 20.72
C ASN A 156 6.24 14.06 19.33
N LEU A 157 4.94 13.77 19.33
CA LEU A 157 4.18 13.57 18.10
C LEU A 157 4.05 14.83 17.25
N ASP A 158 4.38 16.02 17.76
CA ASP A 158 4.42 17.27 16.98
C ASP A 158 5.78 17.49 16.27
N SER A 159 6.74 16.58 16.48
CA SER A 159 8.06 16.63 15.85
C SER A 159 8.19 15.61 14.72
N GLN A 160 8.23 16.10 13.47
CA GLN A 160 8.54 15.25 12.32
C GLN A 160 10.05 15.09 12.08
N LEU A 161 10.41 14.03 11.37
CA LEU A 161 11.76 13.75 10.92
C LEU A 161 12.25 14.78 9.88
N LEU A 162 13.53 15.13 9.94
CA LEU A 162 14.17 16.08 9.01
C LEU A 162 15.25 15.40 8.15
N CYS A 163 15.47 15.91 6.94
CA CYS A 163 16.54 15.49 6.05
C CYS A 163 17.93 15.88 6.59
N VAL A 164 18.92 15.01 6.41
CA VAL A 164 20.30 15.17 6.95
C VAL A 164 21.03 16.39 6.38
N LYS A 165 20.72 16.80 5.15
CA LYS A 165 21.42 17.89 4.44
C LYS A 165 20.74 19.26 4.55
N SER A 166 19.79 19.43 5.45
CA SER A 166 19.15 20.74 5.60
C SER A 166 20.12 21.78 6.16
N LYS A 167 20.56 22.72 5.32
CA LYS A 167 21.40 23.86 5.74
C LYS A 167 20.58 25.02 6.35
N SER A 168 19.25 24.94 6.35
CA SER A 168 18.38 25.96 6.92
C SER A 168 18.10 25.68 8.40
N SER A 169 17.92 26.74 9.18
CA SER A 169 17.51 26.72 10.60
C SER A 169 16.17 26.03 10.87
N PHE A 170 15.42 25.66 9.83
CA PHE A 170 14.09 25.06 9.92
C PHE A 170 14.02 23.59 9.45
N GLY A 171 15.09 23.04 8.86
CA GLY A 171 15.06 21.65 8.37
C GLY A 171 14.18 21.45 7.11
N LYS A 172 14.62 20.72 6.09
CA LYS A 172 13.69 20.14 5.11
C LYS A 172 13.03 18.93 5.79
N PRO A 173 11.69 18.86 5.89
CA PRO A 173 11.00 17.66 6.35
C PRO A 173 11.41 16.43 5.53
N ALA A 174 11.60 15.29 6.20
CA ALA A 174 11.79 14.02 5.52
C ALA A 174 10.44 13.46 5.06
N GLY A 175 10.46 12.65 4.00
CA GLY A 175 9.26 11.99 3.51
C GLY A 175 9.55 11.08 2.33
N LEU A 176 8.56 10.26 2.00
CA LEU A 176 8.60 9.30 0.91
C LEU A 176 7.36 9.48 0.03
N GLN A 177 7.55 9.42 -1.28
CA GLN A 177 6.45 9.23 -2.22
C GLN A 177 6.32 7.74 -2.53
N ILE A 178 5.10 7.23 -2.51
CA ILE A 178 4.73 5.89 -2.97
C ILE A 178 4.14 5.99 -4.37
N LYS A 179 4.55 5.07 -5.24
CA LYS A 179 3.92 4.84 -6.52
C LYS A 179 3.68 3.37 -6.76
N THR A 180 2.53 3.09 -7.35
CA THR A 180 2.17 1.74 -7.75
C THR A 180 1.57 1.82 -9.15
N SER A 181 1.99 0.93 -10.05
CA SER A 181 1.40 0.89 -11.40
C SER A 181 1.49 -0.48 -12.03
N HIS A 182 0.49 -0.81 -12.83
CA HIS A 182 0.53 -1.94 -13.78
C HIS A 182 1.19 -1.57 -15.12
N ASN A 183 1.45 -0.27 -15.35
CA ASN A 183 2.20 0.21 -16.50
C ASN A 183 3.03 1.45 -16.11
N TYR A 184 4.34 1.34 -16.18
CA TYR A 184 5.27 2.40 -15.81
C TYR A 184 5.03 3.73 -16.53
N GLN A 185 4.48 3.71 -17.76
CA GLN A 185 4.21 4.91 -18.54
C GLN A 185 3.25 5.87 -17.83
N TYR A 186 2.34 5.35 -17.01
CA TYR A 186 1.39 6.18 -16.25
C TYR A 186 2.04 6.97 -15.11
N VAL A 187 3.19 6.49 -14.61
CA VAL A 187 3.87 7.15 -13.48
C VAL A 187 5.08 7.95 -13.91
N LEU A 188 5.67 7.68 -15.08
CA LEU A 188 6.89 8.32 -15.58
C LEU A 188 6.85 9.86 -15.44
N ASN A 189 5.86 10.50 -16.07
CA ASN A 189 5.71 11.97 -16.04
C ASN A 189 5.48 12.54 -14.63
N SER A 190 4.90 11.75 -13.73
CA SER A 190 4.67 12.19 -12.35
C SER A 190 5.94 12.09 -11.51
N ILE A 191 6.74 11.04 -11.73
CA ILE A 191 7.95 10.76 -10.95
C ILE A 191 9.00 11.84 -11.12
N GLU A 192 9.12 12.37 -12.34
CA GLU A 192 10.02 13.49 -12.67
C GLU A 192 9.78 14.75 -11.82
N ARG A 193 8.57 14.92 -11.29
CA ARG A 193 8.15 16.12 -10.56
C ARG A 193 8.31 16.00 -9.05
N TYR A 194 8.73 14.84 -8.55
CA TYR A 194 8.87 14.63 -7.11
C TYR A 194 10.23 15.11 -6.59
N HIS A 195 10.17 15.87 -5.50
CA HIS A 195 11.36 16.33 -4.77
C HIS A 195 11.77 15.38 -3.63
N TYR A 196 11.00 14.31 -3.43
CA TYR A 196 11.21 13.28 -2.42
C TYR A 196 11.54 11.94 -3.10
N PRO A 197 12.26 11.04 -2.40
CA PRO A 197 12.49 9.70 -2.90
C PRO A 197 11.17 9.00 -3.22
N VAL A 198 11.12 8.32 -4.36
CA VAL A 198 9.95 7.58 -4.82
C VAL A 198 10.20 6.10 -4.64
N LEU A 199 9.42 5.45 -3.78
CA LEU A 199 9.31 4.00 -3.74
C LEU A 199 8.27 3.56 -4.76
N TYR A 200 8.70 2.78 -5.75
CA TYR A 200 7.81 2.29 -6.80
C TYR A 200 7.57 0.77 -6.69
N PHE A 201 6.30 0.38 -6.82
CA PHE A 201 5.84 -1.00 -6.91
C PHE A 201 5.27 -1.26 -8.31
N ASP A 202 6.00 -2.06 -9.08
CA ASP A 202 5.62 -2.50 -10.42
C ASP A 202 4.72 -3.74 -10.37
N LEU A 203 3.43 -3.55 -10.62
CA LEU A 203 2.43 -4.61 -10.62
C LEU A 203 2.52 -5.52 -11.85
N ASN A 204 3.33 -5.15 -12.85
CA ASN A 204 3.51 -5.91 -14.09
C ASN A 204 5.00 -6.22 -14.39
N ASN A 205 5.83 -6.25 -13.33
CA ASN A 205 7.26 -6.56 -13.43
C ASN A 205 8.02 -5.68 -14.45
N ASP A 206 7.66 -4.38 -14.51
CA ASP A 206 8.17 -3.41 -15.47
C ASP A 206 9.13 -2.38 -14.86
N TRP A 207 9.63 -2.62 -13.65
CA TRP A 207 10.62 -1.77 -12.97
C TRP A 207 11.76 -1.32 -13.88
N TRP A 208 12.40 -2.27 -14.57
CA TRP A 208 13.56 -2.01 -15.43
C TRP A 208 13.24 -1.07 -16.60
N LYS A 209 11.98 -1.06 -17.07
CA LYS A 209 11.53 -0.14 -18.13
C LYS A 209 11.46 1.28 -17.58
N LEU A 210 10.91 1.45 -16.38
CA LEU A 210 10.86 2.75 -15.71
C LEU A 210 12.27 3.28 -15.42
N ASP A 211 13.12 2.46 -14.82
CA ASP A 211 14.50 2.83 -14.47
C ASP A 211 15.30 3.26 -15.71
N ASN A 212 15.19 2.50 -16.81
CA ASN A 212 15.81 2.89 -18.08
C ASN A 212 15.23 4.20 -18.66
N ALA A 213 13.91 4.39 -18.60
CA ALA A 213 13.27 5.62 -19.08
C ALA A 213 13.75 6.84 -18.29
N LEU A 214 13.83 6.74 -16.96
CA LEU A 214 14.31 7.81 -16.08
C LEU A 214 15.81 8.12 -16.29
N LYS A 215 16.64 7.10 -16.55
CA LYS A 215 18.05 7.29 -16.92
C LYS A 215 18.20 8.04 -18.24
N ASN A 216 17.37 7.72 -19.24
CA ASN A 216 17.43 8.37 -20.56
C ASN A 216 17.09 9.87 -20.51
N ILE A 217 16.34 10.31 -19.51
CA ILE A 217 15.98 11.72 -19.30
C ILE A 217 16.84 12.42 -18.23
N ASN A 218 17.92 11.77 -17.76
CA ASN A 218 18.80 12.28 -16.70
C ASN A 218 18.05 12.62 -15.39
N PHE A 219 17.13 11.76 -14.95
CA PHE A 219 16.44 11.91 -13.68
C PHE A 219 17.44 12.01 -12.52
N THR A 220 17.29 13.07 -11.70
CA THR A 220 18.20 13.38 -10.58
C THR A 220 17.65 13.01 -9.20
N GLY A 221 16.39 12.56 -9.15
CA GLY A 221 15.76 12.11 -7.91
C GLY A 221 16.21 10.71 -7.50
N VAL A 222 15.66 10.24 -6.38
CA VAL A 222 15.93 8.90 -5.85
C VAL A 222 14.73 8.01 -6.16
N LEU A 223 14.93 7.00 -7.00
CA LEU A 223 13.97 5.93 -7.23
C LEU A 223 14.41 4.72 -6.40
N ILE A 224 13.51 4.17 -5.57
CA ILE A 224 13.79 3.08 -4.64
C ILE A 224 13.07 1.82 -5.11
N GLN A 225 13.83 0.76 -5.35
CA GLN A 225 13.28 -0.53 -5.74
C GLN A 225 12.64 -1.21 -4.54
N HIS A 226 11.47 -1.83 -4.73
CA HIS A 226 10.79 -2.59 -3.68
C HIS A 226 11.68 -3.70 -3.08
N ASP A 227 12.57 -4.30 -3.89
CA ASP A 227 13.52 -5.34 -3.48
C ASP A 227 14.51 -4.84 -2.44
N ASP A 228 14.80 -3.54 -2.41
CA ASP A 228 15.68 -2.96 -1.41
C ASP A 228 15.03 -2.94 -0.03
N ILE A 229 13.71 -3.07 0.09
CA ILE A 229 12.97 -2.92 1.35
C ILE A 229 12.41 -4.27 1.82
N THR A 230 11.51 -4.87 1.03
CA THR A 230 10.88 -6.17 1.32
C THR A 230 10.07 -6.64 0.10
N ASN A 231 10.34 -7.86 -0.35
CA ASN A 231 9.60 -8.49 -1.46
C ASN A 231 8.18 -8.86 -1.07
N GLU A 232 7.91 -8.92 0.22
CA GLU A 232 6.63 -9.29 0.81
C GLU A 232 5.56 -8.24 0.48
N ILE A 233 5.86 -6.94 0.59
CA ILE A 233 4.89 -5.89 0.24
C ILE A 233 4.47 -5.98 -1.23
N LYS A 234 5.44 -6.15 -2.15
CA LYS A 234 5.13 -6.33 -3.58
C LYS A 234 4.27 -7.57 -3.81
N LYS A 235 4.59 -8.70 -3.18
CA LYS A 235 3.78 -9.93 -3.30
C LYS A 235 2.36 -9.72 -2.83
N ILE A 236 2.16 -9.04 -1.70
CA ILE A 236 0.83 -8.73 -1.16
C ILE A 236 0.07 -7.84 -2.16
N LEU A 237 0.69 -6.75 -2.63
CA LEU A 237 0.09 -5.82 -3.59
C LEU A 237 -0.30 -6.50 -4.92
N LEU A 238 0.53 -7.40 -5.45
CA LEU A 238 0.20 -8.18 -6.65
C LEU A 238 -1.06 -9.03 -6.44
N ASN A 239 -1.15 -9.74 -5.32
CA ASN A 239 -2.31 -10.58 -5.03
C ASN A 239 -3.57 -9.76 -4.75
N TYR A 240 -3.45 -8.60 -4.07
CA TYR A 240 -4.56 -7.67 -3.92
C TYR A 240 -5.02 -7.12 -5.26
N PHE A 241 -4.09 -6.71 -6.13
CA PHE A 241 -4.41 -6.19 -7.45
C PHE A 241 -5.22 -7.19 -8.28
N ASP A 242 -4.81 -8.47 -8.30
CA ASP A 242 -5.53 -9.52 -9.02
C ASP A 242 -6.98 -9.69 -8.54
N VAL A 243 -7.20 -9.68 -7.22
CA VAL A 243 -8.55 -9.77 -6.63
C VAL A 243 -9.36 -8.50 -6.94
N VAL A 244 -8.74 -7.34 -6.78
CA VAL A 244 -9.41 -6.05 -6.94
C VAL A 244 -9.82 -5.80 -8.40
N VAL A 245 -8.99 -6.14 -9.38
CA VAL A 245 -9.35 -6.04 -10.81
C VAL A 245 -10.64 -6.81 -11.10
N LYS A 246 -10.81 -8.01 -10.53
CA LYS A 246 -12.02 -8.84 -10.70
C LYS A 246 -13.26 -8.23 -10.03
N ILE A 247 -13.08 -7.52 -8.92
CA ILE A 247 -14.16 -6.75 -8.29
C ILE A 247 -14.57 -5.59 -9.20
N PHE A 248 -13.58 -4.84 -9.72
CA PHE A 248 -13.83 -3.72 -10.63
C PHE A 248 -14.37 -4.13 -12.00
N SER A 249 -14.12 -5.36 -12.48
CA SER A 249 -14.71 -5.90 -13.72
C SER A 249 -16.11 -6.49 -13.51
N GLY A 250 -16.54 -6.67 -12.26
CA GLY A 250 -17.80 -7.32 -11.91
C GLY A 250 -17.76 -8.85 -12.00
N GLU A 251 -16.59 -9.44 -12.21
CA GLU A 251 -16.41 -10.90 -12.22
C GLU A 251 -16.65 -11.52 -10.84
N ILE A 252 -16.29 -10.81 -9.76
CA ILE A 252 -16.58 -11.21 -8.38
C ILE A 252 -17.16 -10.03 -7.60
N SER A 253 -18.02 -10.29 -6.62
CA SER A 253 -18.55 -9.27 -5.72
C SER A 253 -17.70 -9.13 -4.45
N LEU A 254 -17.82 -8.00 -3.74
CA LEU A 254 -17.24 -7.86 -2.39
C LEU A 254 -17.82 -8.89 -1.42
N LYS A 255 -19.11 -9.22 -1.56
CA LYS A 255 -19.73 -10.30 -0.79
C LYS A 255 -19.04 -11.65 -1.03
N TYR A 256 -18.74 -11.98 -2.28
CA TYR A 256 -17.99 -13.19 -2.61
C TYR A 256 -16.62 -13.20 -1.93
N LEU A 257 -15.89 -12.07 -1.93
CA LEU A 257 -14.60 -11.96 -1.24
C LEU A 257 -14.73 -12.18 0.27
N ILE A 258 -15.75 -11.57 0.92
CA ILE A 258 -16.03 -11.72 2.35
C ILE A 258 -16.32 -13.19 2.69
N ASP A 259 -17.22 -13.82 1.92
CA ASP A 259 -17.62 -15.21 2.15
C ASP A 259 -16.42 -16.17 1.95
N MET A 260 -15.62 -15.96 0.89
CA MET A 260 -14.47 -16.81 0.57
C MET A 260 -13.29 -16.65 1.52
N SER A 261 -13.05 -15.43 2.01
CA SER A 261 -12.00 -15.18 3.00
C SER A 261 -12.36 -15.70 4.40
N LYS A 262 -13.58 -16.22 4.58
CA LYS A 262 -14.15 -16.60 5.89
C LYS A 262 -13.98 -15.45 6.89
N TYR A 263 -14.26 -14.23 6.45
CA TYR A 263 -14.08 -13.06 7.28
C TYR A 263 -15.07 -13.07 8.46
N GLU A 264 -14.62 -13.45 9.64
CA GLU A 264 -15.46 -13.57 10.84
C GLU A 264 -15.80 -12.21 11.48
N GLY A 265 -15.15 -11.12 11.05
CA GLY A 265 -15.40 -9.75 11.49
C GLY A 265 -16.71 -9.13 10.97
N MET A 266 -17.72 -9.91 10.63
CA MET A 266 -19.00 -9.40 10.11
C MET A 266 -19.71 -8.45 11.10
N THR A 267 -19.52 -8.67 12.40
CA THR A 267 -19.93 -7.75 13.48
C THR A 267 -19.13 -6.44 13.52
N ASP A 268 -17.86 -6.46 13.12
CA ASP A 268 -17.00 -5.28 13.06
C ASP A 268 -17.17 -4.51 11.73
N ILE A 269 -17.57 -5.19 10.65
CA ILE A 269 -18.08 -4.56 9.42
C ILE A 269 -19.32 -3.75 9.74
N LEU A 270 -20.31 -4.34 10.41
CA LEU A 270 -21.55 -3.63 10.77
C LEU A 270 -21.28 -2.47 11.73
N LYS A 271 -20.46 -2.67 12.77
CA LYS A 271 -20.07 -1.58 13.69
C LYS A 271 -19.24 -0.49 13.00
N GLY A 272 -18.28 -0.86 12.15
CA GLY A 272 -17.45 0.09 11.40
C GLY A 272 -18.25 0.91 10.40
N LEU A 273 -19.25 0.28 9.76
CA LEU A 273 -20.16 0.95 8.83
C LEU A 273 -21.20 1.82 9.56
N GLU A 274 -21.72 1.38 10.71
CA GLU A 274 -22.56 2.20 11.59
C GLU A 274 -21.81 3.43 12.14
N LEU A 275 -20.53 3.28 12.50
CA LEU A 275 -19.68 4.40 12.94
C LEU A 275 -19.31 5.36 11.79
N ALA A 276 -19.14 4.85 10.57
CA ALA A 276 -18.91 5.67 9.39
C ALA A 276 -20.16 6.49 8.98
N ASP A 277 -21.36 5.95 9.20
CA ASP A 277 -22.63 6.64 8.94
C ASP A 277 -22.93 7.75 9.99
N GLN A 278 -22.37 7.64 11.20
CA GLN A 278 -22.56 8.64 12.26
C GLN A 278 -21.75 9.94 12.06
N ASN A 279 -20.93 10.06 11.00
CA ASN A 279 -20.20 11.29 10.67
C ASN A 279 -21.05 12.38 9.97
N TYR A 280 -22.38 12.26 9.97
CA TYR A 280 -23.29 13.36 9.60
C TYR A 280 -23.51 14.33 10.77
N ASP A 281 -22.46 15.09 11.12
CA ASP A 281 -22.58 16.32 11.90
C ASP A 281 -22.36 17.56 11.01
N LYS A 282 -22.89 17.51 9.79
CA LYS A 282 -23.20 18.71 9.01
C LYS A 282 -24.71 18.91 9.02
N LYS A 283 -25.17 19.78 9.93
CA LYS A 283 -26.45 20.47 9.80
C LYS A 283 -26.56 21.06 8.40
N ILE A 284 -27.34 20.43 7.53
CA ILE A 284 -27.90 21.08 6.36
C ILE A 284 -28.99 22.01 6.90
N ILE A 285 -28.68 23.30 6.98
CA ILE A 285 -29.70 24.34 7.10
C ILE A 285 -30.25 24.56 5.69
N ILE A 286 -31.52 24.27 5.50
CA ILE A 286 -32.27 24.54 4.28
C ILE A 286 -32.92 25.93 4.43
N PRO A 287 -32.74 26.86 3.48
CA PRO A 287 -33.79 27.77 3.04
C PRO A 287 -34.70 27.08 2.01
#